data_AF-A0A7S2NDG2-F1
#
_entry.id   AF-A0A7S2NDG2-F1
#
_cell.length_a   1.000
_cell.length_b   1.000
_cell.length_c   1.000
_cell.angle_alpha   90.00
_cell.angle_beta   90.00
_cell.angle_gamma   90.00
#
_symmetry.space_group_name_H-M   'P 1'
#
loop_
_entity.id
_entity.type
_entity.pdbx_description
1 polymer ?
#
loop_
_entity_poly.entity_id
_entity_poly.type
_entity_poly.pdbx_seq_one_letter_code
_entity_poly.pdbx_strand_id
1 'polypeptide(L)'
;LEVSKYGYWPSREEICCHLREVCDEYGVSPNVKLATEVVEMDLHESPDSDMRKRYYDWSWKHVTTGEEGMWRASCLTYYPGCLVVPHRKTWPGEDVFGGHIGYGFSHEFDY
;
A
#
# COMPACT_ATOMS: atom_id res chain seq x y z
N LEU A 1 -16.76 20.52 22.07
CA LEU A 1 -16.15 19.50 21.20
C LEU A 1 -14.72 19.35 21.68
N GLU A 2 -14.37 18.20 22.29
CA GLU A 2 -12.97 17.94 22.64
C GLU A 2 -12.16 17.86 21.35
N VAL A 3 -11.10 18.67 21.28
CA VAL A 3 -10.13 18.59 20.21
C VAL A 3 -9.25 17.37 20.51
N SER A 4 -9.05 16.50 19.54
CA SER A 4 -8.15 15.34 19.71
C SER A 4 -6.75 15.80 20.11
N LYS A 5 -5.95 14.91 20.71
CA LYS A 5 -4.53 15.14 21.05
C LYS A 5 -3.71 15.80 19.93
N TYR A 6 -4.10 15.58 18.68
CA TYR A 6 -3.39 16.02 17.48
C TYR A 6 -3.94 17.29 16.84
N GLY A 7 -4.99 17.90 17.40
CA GLY A 7 -5.59 19.10 16.81
C GLY A 7 -6.42 18.84 15.56
N TYR A 8 -6.78 19.91 14.85
CA TYR A 8 -7.52 19.84 13.57
C TYR A 8 -6.61 19.73 12.34
N TRP A 9 -5.35 20.15 12.46
CA TRP A 9 -4.39 20.22 11.36
C TRP A 9 -3.05 19.57 11.75
N PRO A 10 -3.05 18.24 11.96
CA PRO A 10 -1.84 17.55 12.38
C PRO A 10 -0.79 17.55 11.26
N SER A 11 0.47 17.60 11.67
CA SER A 11 1.64 17.32 10.83
C SER A 11 1.66 15.86 10.35
N ARG A 12 2.49 15.58 9.35
CA ARG A 12 2.73 14.21 8.86
C ARG A 12 3.17 13.28 9.99
N GLU A 13 4.10 13.74 10.81
CA GLU A 13 4.67 12.99 11.93
C GLU A 13 3.59 12.64 12.96
N GLU A 14 2.70 13.60 13.26
CA GLU A 14 1.55 13.41 14.15
C GLU A 14 0.55 12.41 13.58
N ILE A 15 0.23 12.47 12.29
CA ILE A 15 -0.63 11.49 11.62
C ILE A 15 -0.02 10.09 11.70
N CYS A 16 1.28 9.94 11.37
CA CYS A 16 1.97 8.65 11.45
C CYS A 16 2.02 8.12 12.89
N CYS A 17 2.22 8.99 13.89
CA CYS A 17 2.18 8.63 15.30
C CYS A 17 0.79 8.10 15.68
N HIS A 18 -0.27 8.82 15.30
CA HIS A 18 -1.64 8.40 15.57
C HIS A 18 -1.97 7.02 14.96
N LEU A 19 -1.56 6.77 13.70
CA LEU A 19 -1.79 5.47 13.07
C LEU A 19 -1.11 4.32 13.82
N ARG A 20 0.10 4.54 14.35
CA ARG A 20 0.80 3.54 15.19
C ARG A 20 0.08 3.32 16.51
N GLU A 21 -0.35 4.39 17.19
CA GLU A 21 -1.11 4.29 18.44
C GLU A 21 -2.38 3.46 18.26
N VAL A 22 -3.11 3.67 17.15
CA VAL A 22 -4.30 2.88 16.81
C VAL A 22 -3.91 1.42 16.56
N CYS A 23 -2.82 1.16 15.83
CA CYS A 23 -2.36 -0.21 15.61
C CYS A 23 -2.02 -0.95 16.92
N ASP A 24 -1.42 -0.24 17.87
CA ASP A 24 -1.05 -0.79 19.18
C ASP A 24 -2.28 -0.97 20.09
N GLU A 25 -3.22 -0.01 20.09
CA GLU A 25 -4.48 -0.08 20.84
C GLU A 25 -5.30 -1.32 20.47
N TYR A 26 -5.42 -1.61 19.17
CA TYR A 26 -6.17 -2.77 18.67
C TYR A 26 -5.32 -4.03 18.49
N GLY A 27 -4.02 -3.98 18.82
CA GLY A 27 -3.12 -5.13 18.74
C GLY A 27 -2.97 -5.72 17.34
N VAL A 28 -3.10 -4.91 16.28
CA VAL A 28 -3.03 -5.39 14.89
C VAL A 28 -1.60 -5.50 14.36
N SER A 29 -0.64 -4.81 14.99
CA SER A 29 0.77 -4.76 14.57
C SER A 29 1.40 -6.13 14.24
N PRO A 30 1.19 -7.23 15.00
CA PRO A 30 1.76 -8.54 14.68
C PRO A 30 1.27 -9.16 13.36
N ASN A 31 0.08 -8.76 12.91
CA ASN A 31 -0.57 -9.28 11.70
C ASN A 31 -0.24 -8.44 10.44
N VAL A 32 0.44 -7.30 10.62
CA VAL A 32 0.85 -6.44 9.51
C VAL A 32 2.26 -6.84 9.06
N LYS A 33 2.41 -7.08 7.75
CA LYS A 33 3.71 -7.34 7.12
C LYS A 33 4.13 -6.12 6.31
N LEU A 34 5.05 -5.33 6.87
CA LEU A 34 5.64 -4.19 6.19
C LEU A 34 6.74 -4.65 5.22
N ALA A 35 7.15 -3.75 4.32
CA ALA A 35 8.15 -4.04 3.28
C ALA A 35 7.82 -5.29 2.46
N THR A 36 6.54 -5.60 2.30
CA THR A 36 6.05 -6.75 1.53
C THR A 36 5.05 -6.24 0.49
N GLU A 37 5.34 -6.50 -0.78
CA GLU A 37 4.51 -6.18 -1.92
C GLU A 37 3.66 -7.40 -2.30
N VAL A 38 2.40 -7.18 -2.64
CA VAL A 38 1.54 -8.22 -3.23
C VAL A 38 1.67 -8.10 -4.75
N VAL A 39 2.11 -9.19 -5.39
CA VAL A 39 2.48 -9.22 -6.81
C VAL A 39 1.33 -9.73 -7.68
N GLU A 40 0.68 -10.79 -7.21
CA GLU A 40 -0.37 -11.49 -7.95
C GLU A 40 -1.44 -11.98 -6.99
N MET A 41 -2.69 -12.04 -7.47
CA MET A 41 -3.84 -12.50 -6.70
C MET A 41 -4.73 -13.37 -7.58
N ASP A 42 -4.95 -14.61 -7.14
CA ASP A 42 -5.78 -15.60 -7.80
C ASP A 42 -6.99 -15.95 -6.95
N LEU A 43 -8.17 -15.98 -7.59
CA LEU A 43 -9.40 -16.47 -6.98
C LEU A 43 -9.64 -17.90 -7.43
N HIS A 44 -9.67 -18.83 -6.47
CA HIS A 44 -10.03 -20.21 -6.71
C HIS A 44 -11.51 -20.44 -6.41
N GLU A 45 -12.28 -20.69 -7.45
CA GLU A 45 -13.69 -21.06 -7.34
C GLU A 45 -13.87 -22.58 -7.22
N SER A 46 -14.93 -22.98 -6.51
CA SER A 46 -15.33 -24.38 -6.43
C SER A 46 -15.95 -24.83 -7.76
N PRO A 47 -15.65 -26.04 -8.26
CA PRO A 47 -16.32 -26.63 -9.42
C PRO A 47 -17.85 -26.69 -9.25
N ASP A 48 -18.31 -26.87 -8.02
CA ASP A 48 -19.74 -27.01 -7.67
C ASP A 48 -20.42 -25.65 -7.41
N SER A 49 -19.74 -24.52 -7.64
CA SER A 49 -20.21 -23.16 -7.28
C SER A 49 -20.49 -22.93 -5.78
N ASP A 50 -20.12 -23.86 -4.90
CA ASP A 50 -20.20 -23.66 -3.46
C ASP A 50 -19.27 -22.53 -3.00
N MET A 51 -19.86 -21.40 -2.60
CA MET A 51 -19.12 -20.21 -2.19
C MET A 51 -18.27 -20.43 -0.94
N ARG A 52 -18.55 -21.44 -0.11
CA ARG A 52 -17.80 -21.72 1.12
C ARG A 52 -16.43 -22.34 0.85
N LYS A 53 -16.24 -22.90 -0.34
CA LYS A 53 -14.98 -23.50 -0.80
C LYS A 53 -14.11 -22.51 -1.58
N ARG A 54 -14.57 -21.27 -1.76
CA ARG A 54 -13.78 -20.22 -2.41
C ARG A 54 -12.63 -19.79 -1.51
N TYR A 55 -11.47 -19.59 -2.10
CA TYR A 55 -10.32 -19.01 -1.42
C TYR A 55 -9.49 -18.18 -2.41
N TYR A 56 -8.70 -17.29 -1.84
CA TYR A 56 -7.76 -16.43 -2.56
C TYR A 56 -6.36 -16.91 -2.24
N ASP A 57 -5.56 -17.09 -3.28
CA ASP A 57 -4.12 -17.19 -3.16
C ASP A 57 -3.53 -15.86 -3.61
N TRP A 58 -2.57 -15.33 -2.86
CA TRP A 58 -1.82 -14.17 -3.30
C TRP A 58 -0.33 -14.35 -3.07
N SER A 59 0.41 -14.02 -4.11
CA SER A 59 1.87 -14.07 -4.15
C SER A 59 2.42 -12.75 -3.63
N TRP A 60 3.45 -12.83 -2.81
CA TRP A 60 4.07 -11.67 -2.21
C TRP A 60 5.59 -11.69 -2.37
N LYS A 61 6.18 -10.51 -2.33
CA LYS A 61 7.61 -10.29 -2.40
C LYS A 61 8.07 -9.28 -1.36
N HIS A 62 9.10 -9.62 -0.60
CA HIS A 62 9.72 -8.70 0.33
C HIS A 62 10.62 -7.70 -0.42
N VAL A 63 10.40 -6.42 -0.21
CA VAL A 63 11.02 -5.33 -0.98
C VAL A 63 12.54 -5.28 -0.82
N THR A 64 13.04 -5.48 0.40
CA THR A 64 14.50 -5.38 0.67
C THR A 64 15.25 -6.70 0.49
N THR A 65 14.69 -7.84 0.90
CA THR A 65 15.37 -9.15 0.84
C THR A 65 15.12 -9.87 -0.48
N GLY A 66 14.07 -9.51 -1.22
CA GLY A 66 13.65 -10.23 -2.41
C GLY A 66 13.02 -11.60 -2.13
N GLU A 67 12.77 -11.94 -0.87
CA GLU A 67 12.08 -13.17 -0.48
C GLU A 67 10.67 -13.19 -1.08
N GLU A 68 10.25 -14.35 -1.58
CA GLU A 68 8.95 -14.52 -2.22
C GLU A 68 8.19 -15.66 -1.54
N GLY A 69 6.87 -15.54 -1.53
CA GLY A 69 6.01 -16.56 -0.98
C GLY A 69 4.57 -16.39 -1.41
N MET A 70 3.72 -17.24 -0.86
CA MET A 70 2.29 -17.25 -1.15
C MET A 70 1.50 -17.35 0.14
N TRP A 71 0.40 -16.61 0.22
CA TRP A 71 -0.57 -16.70 1.30
C TRP A 71 -1.92 -17.13 0.75
N ARG A 72 -2.66 -17.88 1.56
CA ARG A 72 -4.02 -18.32 1.26
C ARG A 72 -4.98 -17.76 2.29
N ALA A 73 -6.09 -17.19 1.83
CA ALA A 73 -7.14 -16.71 2.71
C ALA A 73 -8.55 -16.97 2.15
N SER A 74 -9.53 -17.02 3.04
CA SER A 74 -10.95 -17.11 2.67
C SER A 74 -11.56 -15.76 2.29
N CYS A 75 -10.94 -14.65 2.72
CA CYS A 75 -11.40 -13.30 2.47
C CYS A 75 -10.20 -12.40 2.19
N LEU A 76 -10.41 -11.42 1.31
CA LEU A 76 -9.44 -10.39 0.98
C LEU A 76 -10.14 -9.03 1.09
N THR A 77 -9.53 -8.11 1.84
CA THR A 77 -9.95 -6.71 1.87
C THR A 77 -8.81 -5.87 1.32
N TYR A 78 -9.12 -5.03 0.33
CA TYR A 78 -8.12 -4.34 -0.49
C TYR A 78 -8.16 -2.82 -0.27
N TYR A 79 -7.03 -2.25 0.16
CA TYR A 79 -6.86 -0.82 0.44
C TYR A 79 -5.51 -0.28 -0.08
N PRO A 80 -5.26 -0.27 -1.40
CA PRO A 80 -3.96 0.14 -1.97
C PRO A 80 -3.68 1.65 -1.91
N GLY A 81 -4.68 2.44 -1.50
CA GLY A 81 -4.65 3.89 -1.69
C GLY A 81 -4.93 4.31 -3.14
N CYS A 82 -5.44 5.53 -3.34
CA CYS A 82 -5.79 6.05 -4.66
C CYS A 82 -4.80 7.09 -5.19
N LEU A 83 -3.82 7.51 -4.37
CA LEU A 83 -2.84 8.55 -4.70
C LEU A 83 -1.40 8.02 -4.74
N VAL A 84 -1.25 6.71 -4.97
CA VAL A 84 0.05 6.01 -4.94
C VAL A 84 0.71 5.91 -6.32
N VAL A 85 -0.08 5.94 -7.40
CA VAL A 85 0.42 5.93 -8.79
C VAL A 85 0.03 7.25 -9.48
N PRO A 86 0.93 8.23 -9.51
CA PRO A 86 0.68 9.52 -10.16
C PRO A 86 0.62 9.36 -11.68
N HIS A 87 -0.35 10.02 -12.31
CA HIS A 87 -0.46 10.04 -13.76
C HIS A 87 0.67 10.89 -14.37
N ARG A 88 1.55 10.24 -15.14
CA ARG A 88 2.60 10.91 -15.90
C ARG A 88 2.08 11.30 -17.26
N LYS A 89 2.27 12.57 -17.63
CA LYS A 89 1.99 13.07 -18.97
C LYS A 89 3.31 13.56 -19.56
N THR A 90 3.69 12.98 -20.70
CA THR A 90 4.80 13.51 -21.49
C THR A 90 4.38 14.84 -22.10
N TRP A 91 5.15 15.89 -21.82
CA TRP A 91 4.92 17.21 -22.40
C TRP A 91 5.81 17.39 -23.65
N PRO A 92 5.29 18.00 -24.73
CA PRO A 92 6.11 18.30 -25.89
C PRO A 92 7.31 19.17 -25.50
N GLY A 93 8.51 18.74 -25.87
CA GLY A 93 9.75 19.45 -25.57
C GLY A 93 10.49 18.98 -24.31
N GLU A 94 9.94 18.05 -23.53
CA GLU A 94 10.67 17.42 -22.42
C GLU A 94 11.94 16.70 -22.91
N ASP A 95 11.88 16.12 -24.10
CA ASP A 95 12.99 15.44 -24.78
C ASP A 95 14.15 16.37 -25.18
N VAL A 96 13.86 17.66 -25.39
CA VAL A 96 14.85 18.68 -25.79
C VAL A 96 15.16 19.70 -24.69
N PHE A 97 14.56 19.57 -23.50
CA PHE A 97 14.71 20.52 -22.40
C PHE A 97 16.17 20.66 -21.92
N GLY A 98 16.96 19.58 -22.00
CA GLY A 98 18.38 19.58 -21.67
C GLY A 98 18.73 19.71 -20.18
N GLY A 99 17.72 19.82 -19.30
CA GLY A 99 17.85 19.82 -17.85
C GLY A 99 17.27 18.56 -17.21
N HIS A 100 17.51 18.39 -15.91
CA HIS A 100 16.88 17.31 -15.15
C HIS A 100 15.38 17.58 -15.02
N ILE A 101 14.57 16.72 -15.64
CA ILE A 101 13.14 16.66 -15.43
C ILE A 101 12.93 15.52 -14.46
N GLY A 102 12.40 15.83 -13.28
CA GLY A 102 11.81 14.82 -12.43
C GLY A 102 10.48 15.32 -11.93
N TYR A 103 9.64 14.38 -11.59
CA TYR A 103 8.32 14.71 -11.11
C TYR A 103 8.33 14.70 -9.58
N GLY A 104 7.72 15.72 -8.95
CA GLY A 104 7.64 15.86 -7.50
C GLY A 104 6.71 14.85 -6.81
N PHE A 105 6.67 13.63 -7.32
CA PHE A 105 5.87 12.51 -6.84
C PHE A 105 6.68 11.22 -6.92
N SER A 106 6.38 10.25 -6.06
CA SER A 106 7.16 9.00 -5.90
C SER A 106 8.58 9.23 -5.34
N HIS A 107 9.45 8.22 -5.41
CA HIS A 107 10.82 8.24 -4.86
C HIS A 107 11.88 8.80 -5.84
N GLU A 108 11.49 9.66 -6.79
CA GLU A 108 12.45 10.23 -7.77
C GLU A 108 13.41 11.25 -7.16
N PHE A 109 13.04 11.84 -6.03
CA PHE A 109 13.85 12.78 -5.28
C PHE A 109 13.91 12.39 -3.81
N ASP A 110 15.10 12.47 -3.21
CA ASP A 110 15.26 12.54 -1.76
C ASP A 110 14.97 13.96 -1.32
N TYR A 111 13.92 14.15 -0.53
CA TYR A 111 13.55 15.43 0.10
C TYR A 111 13.96 15.48 1.56
#